data_AF-A0A226X0S8-F1
#
_entry.id   AF-A0A226X0S8-F1
#
_cell.length_a   1.000
_cell.length_b   1.000
_cell.length_c   1.000
_cell.angle_alpha   90.00
_cell.angle_beta   90.00
_cell.angle_gamma   90.00
#
_symmetry.space_group_name_H-M   'P 1'
#
loop_
_entity.id
_entity.type
_entity.pdbx_description
1 polymer ?
#
loop_
_entity_poly.entity_id
_entity_poly.type
_entity_poly.pdbx_seq_one_letter_code
_entity_poly.pdbx_strand_id
1 'polypeptide(L)'
;MKSLTIKDLSVTEELDSRAMSAVRGGNLPGYWPGVNVSSYEASFDATQLISQSQNTLNNNGNNVAFASGIHSTVDPKQTATNKNTINF
;
A
#
# COMPACT_ATOMS: atom_id res chain seq x y z
N MET A 1 -10.73 -59.92 35.03
CA MET A 1 -11.02 -58.91 34.00
C MET A 1 -12.43 -59.15 33.47
N LYS A 2 -13.34 -58.16 33.55
CA LYS A 2 -14.67 -58.27 32.93
C LYS A 2 -14.57 -57.70 31.52
N SER A 3 -14.76 -58.56 30.52
CA SER A 3 -14.80 -58.17 29.11
C SER A 3 -16.17 -57.57 28.81
N LEU A 4 -16.19 -56.33 28.28
CA LEU A 4 -17.38 -55.71 27.72
C LEU A 4 -17.55 -56.25 26.30
N THR A 5 -18.38 -57.28 26.14
CA THR A 5 -18.74 -57.79 24.83
C THR A 5 -19.79 -56.85 24.23
N ILE A 6 -19.38 -56.03 23.26
CA ILE A 6 -20.30 -55.20 22.47
C ILE A 6 -21.11 -56.18 21.60
N LYS A 7 -22.38 -56.39 21.97
CA LYS A 7 -23.25 -57.36 21.28
C LYS A 7 -23.82 -56.84 19.98
N ASP A 8 -23.92 -55.52 19.84
CA ASP A 8 -24.39 -54.88 18.63
C ASP A 8 -23.60 -53.58 18.42
N LEU A 9 -22.74 -53.60 17.40
CA LEU A 9 -22.27 -52.38 16.76
C LEU A 9 -23.13 -52.24 15.51
N SER A 10 -24.13 -51.36 15.53
CA SER A 10 -24.95 -51.09 14.35
C SER A 10 -24.08 -50.45 13.28
N VAL A 11 -23.65 -51.25 12.30
CA VAL A 11 -22.93 -50.78 11.12
C VAL A 11 -23.97 -50.42 10.07
N THR A 12 -24.23 -49.13 9.89
CA THR A 12 -24.98 -48.64 8.74
C THR A 12 -23.98 -48.39 7.61
N GLU A 13 -23.99 -49.23 6.58
CA GLU A 13 -23.10 -49.06 5.41
C GLU A 13 -23.46 -47.82 4.59
N GLU A 14 -24.74 -47.44 4.57
CA GLU A 14 -25.23 -46.24 3.91
C GLU A 14 -25.71 -45.22 4.95
N LEU A 15 -25.17 -44.01 4.85
CA LEU A 15 -25.58 -42.88 5.66
C LEU A 15 -26.71 -42.14 4.94
N ASP A 16 -27.91 -42.13 5.49
CA ASP A 16 -28.99 -41.27 5.00
C ASP A 16 -28.59 -39.79 5.12
N SER A 17 -29.15 -38.95 4.24
CA SER A 17 -29.03 -37.50 4.17
C SER A 17 -29.03 -36.79 5.52
N ARG A 18 -29.84 -37.26 6.49
CA ARG A 18 -29.89 -36.72 7.86
C ARG A 18 -28.66 -37.08 8.68
N ALA A 19 -28.18 -38.32 8.60
CA ALA A 19 -26.94 -38.75 9.25
C ALA A 19 -25.73 -38.07 8.60
N MET A 20 -25.72 -37.93 7.27
CA MET A 20 -24.71 -37.17 6.53
C MET A 20 -24.68 -35.70 6.94
N SER A 21 -25.81 -35.12 7.37
CA SER A 21 -25.84 -33.76 7.91
C SER A 21 -25.11 -33.62 9.23
N ALA A 22 -25.09 -34.65 10.08
CA ALA A 22 -24.37 -34.61 11.36
C ALA A 22 -22.85 -34.78 11.18
N VAL A 23 -22.43 -35.60 10.20
CA VAL A 23 -21.00 -35.80 9.87
C VAL A 23 -20.34 -34.49 9.41
N ARG A 24 -21.04 -33.68 8.62
CA ARG A 24 -20.55 -32.39 8.10
C ARG A 24 -20.73 -31.20 9.07
N GLY A 25 -20.99 -31.47 10.35
CA GLY A 25 -21.07 -30.43 11.39
C GLY A 25 -22.48 -29.90 11.70
N GLY A 26 -23.54 -30.57 11.21
CA GLY A 26 -24.92 -30.14 11.40
C GLY A 26 -25.29 -28.91 10.57
N ASN A 27 -26.59 -28.64 10.43
CA ASN A 27 -27.05 -27.35 9.94
C ASN A 27 -26.82 -26.31 11.04
N LEU A 28 -25.66 -25.65 11.05
CA LEU A 28 -25.40 -24.52 11.94
C LEU A 28 -26.49 -23.47 11.72
N PRO A 29 -27.44 -23.26 12.67
CA PRO A 29 -28.37 -22.16 12.58
C PRO A 29 -27.60 -20.90 12.97
N GLY A 30 -27.26 -20.09 11.97
CA GLY A 30 -27.16 -18.65 12.16
C GLY A 30 -25.88 -18.10 12.79
N TYR A 31 -24.70 -18.67 12.55
CA TYR A 31 -23.48 -17.89 12.76
C TYR A 31 -22.35 -18.27 11.80
N TRP A 32 -22.30 -17.57 10.67
CA TRP A 32 -21.04 -17.32 9.97
C TRP A 32 -20.47 -16.03 10.56
N PRO A 33 -19.31 -16.06 11.26
CA PRO A 33 -18.66 -14.83 11.63
C PRO A 33 -18.32 -14.11 10.32
N GLY A 34 -18.92 -12.94 10.10
CA GLY A 34 -18.71 -12.15 8.91
C GLY A 34 -17.23 -11.85 8.77
N VAL A 35 -16.56 -12.55 7.86
CA VAL A 35 -15.24 -12.16 7.39
C VAL A 35 -15.43 -10.89 6.59
N ASN A 36 -15.24 -9.75 7.26
CA ASN A 36 -15.15 -8.48 6.58
C ASN A 36 -13.78 -8.43 5.89
N VAL A 37 -13.78 -8.68 4.58
CA VAL A 37 -12.59 -8.56 3.72
C VAL A 37 -12.67 -7.25 2.92
N SER A 38 -12.99 -6.13 3.57
CA SER A 38 -12.75 -4.81 2.97
C SER A 38 -11.46 -4.21 3.52
N SER A 39 -10.33 -4.83 3.19
CA SER A 39 -9.01 -4.22 3.34
C SER A 39 -8.48 -3.88 1.96
N TYR A 40 -8.70 -2.64 1.52
CA TYR A 40 -7.93 -2.06 0.42
C TYR A 40 -6.71 -1.39 1.04
N GLU A 41 -5.61 -2.15 1.15
CA GLU A 41 -4.31 -1.61 1.53
C GLU A 41 -3.54 -1.26 0.25
N ALA A 42 -3.56 0.03 -0.11
CA ALA A 42 -2.66 0.56 -1.13
C ALA A 42 -1.44 1.18 -0.43
N SER A 43 -0.31 0.48 -0.47
CA SER A 43 0.99 1.06 -0.12
C SER A 43 1.57 1.74 -1.35
N PHE A 44 1.91 3.02 -1.24
CA PHE A 44 2.54 3.78 -2.32
C PHE A 44 3.74 4.55 -1.78
N ASP A 45 4.92 4.14 -2.23
CA ASP A 45 6.17 4.84 -1.98
C ASP A 45 6.48 5.74 -3.16
N ALA A 46 6.53 7.05 -2.93
CA ALA A 46 7.00 7.98 -3.94
C ALA A 46 8.18 8.81 -3.45
N THR A 47 9.33 8.43 -3.95
CA THR A 47 10.57 9.18 -3.77
C THR A 47 10.57 10.38 -4.70
N GLN A 48 10.60 11.58 -4.12
CA GLN A 48 10.65 12.84 -4.85
C GLN A 48 11.96 13.56 -4.56
N LEU A 49 12.91 13.50 -5.50
CA LEU A 49 14.19 14.21 -5.39
C LEU A 49 14.27 15.30 -6.45
N ILE A 50 14.58 16.53 -6.02
CA ILE A 50 15.04 17.59 -6.91
C ILE A 50 16.47 17.93 -6.51
N SER A 51 17.36 17.93 -7.49
CA SER A 51 18.71 18.46 -7.37
C SER A 51 18.86 19.62 -8.34
N GLN A 52 19.16 20.80 -7.82
CA GLN A 52 19.32 22.03 -8.59
C GLN A 52 20.66 22.66 -8.27
N SER A 53 21.38 23.06 -9.32
CA SER A 53 22.62 23.82 -9.22
C SER A 53 22.51 25.03 -10.16
N GLN A 54 22.81 26.21 -9.66
CA GLN A 54 22.84 27.44 -10.44
C GLN A 54 24.17 28.14 -10.23
N ASN A 55 24.88 28.39 -11.32
CA ASN A 55 26.11 29.19 -11.34
C ASN A 55 25.86 30.45 -12.15
N THR A 56 25.95 31.62 -11.51
CA THR A 56 25.72 32.91 -12.17
C THR A 56 27.01 33.74 -12.13
N LEU A 57 27.52 34.08 -13.31
CA LEU A 57 28.70 34.91 -13.47
C LEU A 57 28.29 36.25 -14.10
N ASN A 58 28.68 37.34 -13.47
CA ASN A 58 28.45 38.70 -13.94
C ASN A 58 29.78 39.43 -14.06
N ASN A 59 30.26 39.65 -15.29
CA ASN A 59 31.50 40.36 -15.54
C ASN A 59 31.18 41.73 -16.13
N ASN A 60 31.33 42.79 -15.33
CA ASN A 60 31.01 44.15 -15.76
C ASN A 60 32.19 45.11 -15.56
N GLY A 61 32.38 46.04 -16.49
CA GLY A 61 33.46 47.04 -16.42
C GLY A 61 34.87 46.47 -16.60
N ASN A 62 35.04 45.32 -17.25
CA ASN A 62 36.36 44.73 -17.46
C ASN A 62 37.15 45.50 -18.55
N ASN A 63 38.38 45.92 -18.19
CA ASN A 63 39.34 46.62 -19.06
C ASN A 63 38.82 47.95 -19.66
N VAL A 64 38.19 48.81 -18.85
CA VAL A 64 37.65 50.09 -19.33
C VAL A 64 38.34 51.29 -18.67
N ALA A 65 38.97 52.14 -19.48
CA ALA A 65 39.48 53.45 -19.06
C ALA A 65 38.47 54.55 -19.40
N PHE A 66 38.26 55.51 -18.50
CA PHE A 66 37.34 56.65 -18.65
C PHE A 66 35.86 56.30 -18.88
N ALA A 67 35.37 55.17 -18.37
CA ALA A 67 33.94 54.87 -18.42
C ALA A 67 33.15 55.46 -17.24
N SER A 68 31.95 55.92 -17.55
CA SER A 68 30.93 56.31 -16.59
C SER A 68 29.63 55.60 -16.94
N GLY A 69 28.77 55.36 -15.94
CA GLY A 69 27.46 54.73 -16.18
C GLY A 69 27.48 53.22 -16.40
N ILE A 70 28.52 52.51 -15.96
CA ILE A 70 28.55 51.04 -16.03
C ILE A 70 27.63 50.47 -14.95
N HIS A 71 26.53 49.83 -15.36
CA HIS A 71 25.57 49.19 -14.47
C HIS A 71 25.33 47.75 -14.93
N SER A 72 25.17 46.83 -13.99
CA SER A 72 24.71 45.48 -14.29
C SER A 72 23.73 45.06 -13.20
N THR A 73 22.56 44.62 -13.62
CA THR A 73 21.53 44.07 -12.75
C THR A 73 21.39 42.60 -13.09
N VAL A 74 21.72 41.75 -12.13
CA VAL A 74 21.65 40.30 -12.29
C VAL A 74 20.68 39.77 -11.26
N ASP A 75 19.58 39.19 -11.73
CA ASP A 75 18.47 38.68 -10.93
C ASP A 75 18.15 37.23 -11.33
N PRO A 76 19.01 36.26 -10.94
CA PRO A 76 18.89 34.90 -11.42
C PRO A 76 17.91 34.12 -10.53
N LYS A 77 16.76 33.76 -11.10
CA LYS A 77 15.69 33.05 -10.38
C LYS A 77 15.72 31.55 -10.67
N GLN A 78 15.99 30.74 -9.64
CA GLN A 78 15.81 29.29 -9.69
C GLN A 78 14.52 28.90 -8.98
N THR A 79 13.65 28.14 -9.66
CA THR A 79 12.44 27.60 -9.05
C THR A 79 12.34 26.13 -9.36
N ALA A 80 12.09 25.33 -8.33
CA ALA A 80 11.80 23.91 -8.42
C ALA A 80 10.47 23.64 -7.74
N THR A 81 9.67 22.77 -8.36
CA THR A 81 8.42 22.30 -7.77
C THR A 81 8.37 20.80 -7.95
N ASN A 82 8.53 20.07 -6.84
CA ASN A 82 8.21 18.64 -6.80
C ASN A 82 6.83 18.51 -6.18
N LYS A 83 5.85 18.10 -6.98
CA LYS A 83 4.48 17.90 -6.51
C LYS A 83 4.13 16.44 -6.70
N ASN A 84 3.79 15.77 -5.61
CA ASN A 84 3.10 14.49 -5.66
C ASN A 84 1.62 14.72 -5.38
N THR A 85 0.74 14.07 -6.13
CA THR A 85 -0.69 14.10 -5.86
C THR A 85 -1.21 12.68 -5.96
N ILE A 86 -1.69 12.16 -4.83
CA ILE A 86 -2.31 10.84 -4.72
C ILE A 86 -3.81 11.09 -4.61
N ASN A 87 -4.57 10.57 -5.57
CA ASN A 87 -6.02 10.55 -5.53
C ASN A 87 -6.45 9.14 -5.11
N PHE A 88 -7.29 9.05 -4.07
CA PHE A 88 -7.95 7.80 -3.67
C PHE A 88 -9.37 7.79 -4.21
#